data_AF-A0A1D8GK02-F1
#
_entry.id   AF-A0A1D8GK02-F1
#
_cell.length_a   1.000
_cell.length_b   1.000
_cell.length_c   1.000
_cell.angle_alpha   90.00
_cell.angle_beta   90.00
_cell.angle_gamma   90.00
#
_symmetry.space_group_name_H-M   'P 1'
#
loop_
_entity.id
_entity.type
_entity.pdbx_description
1 polymer ?
#
loop_
_entity_poly.entity_id
_entity_poly.type
_entity_poly.pdbx_seq_one_letter_code
_entity_poly.pdbx_strand_id
1 'polypeptide(L)'
;MRRFFTIFLIIVIIMVFSACSNNTGTPKLLSKEGVAPYELSESDTYLLQSLGLEKDTNIISFKAPKTARSLKVNVYVLNDNDTWNVMGGGQVSLGQDANPDDRLEGTFAMMIKDNYAIDFNINTMGRASYQTDTLDVDSEIVASSKGFLTDFQRIEINKEIPVAIMTYDSGTSMRSYTMEDFFSPSRFEEMDLVQAVTLIFTDETKLPEGV
;
A
#
# COMPACT_ATOMS: atom_id res chain seq x y z
N MET A 1 20.97 32.64 46.62
CA MET A 1 19.81 31.88 46.10
C MET A 1 19.31 32.35 44.74
N ARG A 2 19.14 33.66 44.46
CA ARG A 2 18.69 34.16 43.14
C ARG A 2 19.53 33.71 41.94
N ARG A 3 20.87 33.73 42.03
CA ARG A 3 21.78 33.34 40.94
C ARG A 3 21.75 31.84 40.58
N PHE A 4 21.49 30.97 41.57
CA PHE A 4 21.35 29.52 41.33
C PHE A 4 20.00 29.18 40.67
N PHE A 5 18.94 29.91 41.01
CA PHE A 5 17.64 29.79 40.36
C PHE A 5 17.69 30.18 38.87
N THR A 6 18.45 31.23 38.53
CA THR A 6 18.62 31.66 37.13
C THR A 6 19.38 30.63 36.29
N ILE A 7 20.41 29.98 36.88
CA ILE A 7 21.19 28.94 36.18
C ILE A 7 20.34 27.68 35.95
N PHE A 8 19.53 27.28 36.93
CA PHE A 8 18.63 26.13 36.81
C PHE A 8 17.54 26.36 35.74
N LEU A 9 17.00 27.57 35.64
CA LEU A 9 16.00 27.93 34.62
C LEU A 9 16.57 27.87 33.19
N ILE A 10 17.84 28.27 33.00
CA ILE A 10 18.52 28.21 31.69
C ILE A 10 18.77 26.76 31.27
N ILE A 11 19.13 25.87 32.20
CA ILE A 11 19.37 24.45 31.91
C ILE A 11 18.07 23.73 31.51
N VAL A 12 16.94 24.07 32.14
CA VAL A 12 15.63 23.52 31.77
C VAL A 12 15.22 23.98 30.37
N ILE A 13 15.46 25.24 29.99
CA ILE A 13 15.13 25.76 28.65
C ILE A 13 15.96 25.08 27.56
N ILE A 14 17.23 24.76 27.81
CA ILE A 14 18.10 24.10 26.82
C ILE A 14 17.67 22.64 26.56
N MET A 15 17.08 21.94 27.54
CA MET A 15 16.57 20.57 27.33
C MET A 15 15.29 20.51 26.48
N VAL A 16 14.49 21.57 26.39
CA VAL A 16 13.25 21.57 25.59
C VAL A 16 13.53 21.65 24.08
N PHE A 17 14.70 22.16 23.67
CA PHE A 17 15.03 22.35 22.25
C PHE A 17 15.75 21.16 21.57
N SER A 18 16.12 20.11 22.31
CA SER A 18 16.76 18.92 21.72
C SER A 18 15.76 17.88 21.18
N ALA A 19 14.45 18.11 21.32
CA ALA A 19 13.41 17.17 20.89
C ALA A 19 12.95 17.34 19.44
N CYS A 20 13.43 18.35 18.71
CA CYS A 20 13.10 18.55 17.30
C CYS A 20 14.26 18.17 16.38
N SER A 21 14.88 17.01 16.60
CA SER A 21 15.60 16.32 15.52
C SER A 21 14.60 15.44 14.77
N ASN A 22 13.60 16.06 14.14
CA ASN A 22 12.71 15.33 13.24
C ASN A 22 13.57 14.86 12.06
N ASN A 23 13.77 13.54 11.94
CA ASN A 23 14.25 12.91 10.71
C ASN A 23 13.17 13.08 9.63
N THR A 24 13.04 14.28 9.07
CA THR A 24 11.99 14.67 8.11
C THR A 24 12.19 14.14 6.69
N GLY A 25 13.08 13.16 6.49
CA GLY A 25 13.41 12.67 5.15
C GLY A 25 13.61 11.15 5.01
N THR A 26 13.58 10.38 6.11
CA THR A 26 13.71 8.93 6.04
C THR A 26 12.33 8.27 6.07
N PRO A 27 11.99 7.42 5.07
CA PRO A 27 10.74 6.66 5.09
C PRO A 27 10.59 5.88 6.40
N LYS A 28 9.39 5.88 6.99
CA LYS A 28 9.08 5.03 8.15
C LYS A 28 8.94 3.57 7.70
N LEU A 29 10.07 2.89 7.58
CA LEU A 29 10.13 1.47 7.23
C LEU A 29 9.81 0.60 8.45
N LEU A 30 9.38 -0.63 8.17
CA LEU A 30 9.01 -1.57 9.23
C LEU A 30 10.24 -2.09 9.98
N SER A 31 10.11 -2.25 11.29
CA SER A 31 11.13 -2.91 12.11
C SER A 31 11.10 -4.44 11.98
N LYS A 32 9.90 -5.01 11.78
CA LYS A 32 9.64 -6.46 11.67
C LYS A 32 9.18 -6.86 10.27
N GLU A 33 9.40 -8.14 9.93
CA GLU A 33 8.99 -8.71 8.63
C GLU A 33 7.46 -8.78 8.51
N GLY A 34 6.91 -8.20 7.44
CA GLY A 34 5.48 -8.10 7.21
C GLY A 34 5.10 -6.96 6.28
N VAL A 35 3.81 -6.71 6.17
CA VAL A 35 3.22 -5.52 5.52
C VAL A 35 2.33 -4.79 6.51
N ALA A 36 2.26 -3.47 6.43
CA ALA A 36 1.36 -2.66 7.23
C ALA A 36 1.08 -1.31 6.54
N PRO A 37 0.02 -0.61 6.92
CA PRO A 37 -0.19 0.77 6.47
C PRO A 37 1.02 1.64 6.78
N TYR A 38 1.40 2.50 5.84
CA TYR A 38 2.44 3.49 6.08
C TYR A 38 1.96 4.52 7.11
N GLU A 39 2.80 4.80 8.10
CA GLU A 39 2.48 5.75 9.16
C GLU A 39 2.70 7.20 8.68
N LEU A 40 1.69 7.73 7.99
CA LEU A 40 1.68 9.11 7.49
C LEU A 40 1.97 10.12 8.62
N SER A 41 2.86 11.06 8.36
CA SER A 41 3.02 12.24 9.21
C SER A 41 1.89 13.24 9.00
N GLU A 42 1.79 14.24 9.87
CA GLU A 42 0.88 15.38 9.67
C GLU A 42 1.16 16.11 8.34
N SER A 43 2.43 16.26 7.97
CA SER A 43 2.81 16.84 6.68
C SER A 43 2.42 15.97 5.49
N ASP A 44 2.58 14.64 5.58
CA ASP A 44 2.18 13.74 4.50
C ASP A 44 0.65 13.81 4.29
N THR A 45 -0.10 13.79 5.40
CA THR A 45 -1.55 13.90 5.41
C THR A 45 -2.01 15.21 4.81
N TYR A 46 -1.42 16.33 5.24
CA TYR A 46 -1.72 17.66 4.70
C TYR A 46 -1.47 17.75 3.18
N LEU A 47 -0.37 17.16 2.69
CA LEU A 47 -0.06 17.15 1.26
C LEU A 47 -1.07 16.32 0.47
N LEU A 48 -1.40 15.12 0.93
CA LEU A 48 -2.41 14.28 0.28
C LEU A 48 -3.78 14.99 0.24
N GLN A 49 -4.16 15.65 1.33
CA GLN A 49 -5.39 16.45 1.39
C GLN A 49 -5.39 17.64 0.44
N SER A 50 -4.29 18.40 0.41
CA SER A 50 -4.15 19.57 -0.45
C SER A 50 -4.18 19.20 -1.93
N LEU A 51 -3.76 17.98 -2.27
CA LEU A 51 -3.82 17.43 -3.62
C LEU A 51 -5.14 16.71 -3.93
N GLY A 52 -6.04 16.56 -2.95
CA GLY A 52 -7.30 15.83 -3.11
C GLY A 52 -7.12 14.31 -3.23
N LEU A 53 -6.02 13.75 -2.73
CA LEU A 53 -5.63 12.34 -2.91
C LEU A 53 -5.89 11.45 -1.68
N GLU A 54 -6.37 12.00 -0.56
CA GLU A 54 -6.46 11.30 0.73
C GLU A 54 -7.30 10.01 0.66
N LYS A 55 -8.34 9.98 -0.17
CA LYS A 55 -9.30 8.87 -0.28
C LYS A 55 -8.96 7.88 -1.39
N ASP A 56 -8.08 8.29 -2.30
CA ASP A 56 -7.80 7.58 -3.54
C ASP A 56 -6.41 6.94 -3.52
N THR A 57 -5.63 7.22 -2.47
CA THR A 57 -4.27 6.71 -2.31
C THR A 57 -4.20 5.75 -1.14
N ASN A 58 -3.46 4.66 -1.32
CA ASN A 58 -3.04 3.79 -0.24
C ASN A 58 -1.52 3.61 -0.29
N ILE A 59 -0.87 3.68 0.88
CA ILE A 59 0.57 3.47 1.01
C ILE A 59 0.80 2.39 2.05
N ILE A 60 1.52 1.34 1.66
CA ILE A 60 1.87 0.18 2.48
C ILE A 60 3.38 0.18 2.65
N SER A 61 3.85 0.06 3.90
CA SER A 61 5.23 -0.30 4.19
C SER A 61 5.36 -1.81 4.18
N PHE A 62 6.46 -2.32 3.64
CA PHE A 62 6.77 -3.75 3.69
C PHE A 62 8.22 -4.01 4.05
N LYS A 63 8.43 -5.15 4.69
CA LYS A 63 9.73 -5.75 4.93
C LYS A 63 9.61 -7.24 4.72
N ALA A 64 10.12 -7.72 3.60
CA ALA A 64 10.03 -9.13 3.26
C ALA A 64 10.98 -9.99 4.11
N PRO A 65 10.64 -11.27 4.32
CA PRO A 65 11.59 -12.27 4.80
C PRO A 65 12.82 -12.34 3.89
N LYS A 66 13.99 -12.67 4.45
CA LYS A 66 15.24 -12.82 3.67
C LYS A 66 15.15 -13.85 2.53
N THR A 67 14.21 -14.77 2.60
CA THR A 67 13.96 -15.78 1.57
C THR A 67 13.21 -15.23 0.35
N ALA A 68 12.51 -14.11 0.49
CA ALA A 68 11.81 -13.48 -0.62
C ALA A 68 12.79 -12.87 -1.62
N ARG A 69 12.61 -13.22 -2.89
CA ARG A 69 13.39 -12.74 -4.03
C ARG A 69 12.60 -11.83 -4.94
N SER A 70 11.28 -11.94 -4.97
CA SER A 70 10.43 -11.01 -5.72
C SER A 70 9.20 -10.56 -4.92
N LEU A 71 8.71 -9.38 -5.28
CA LEU A 71 7.40 -8.86 -4.89
C LEU A 71 6.59 -8.69 -6.17
N LYS A 72 5.50 -9.45 -6.27
CA LYS A 72 4.49 -9.33 -7.32
C LYS A 72 3.28 -8.57 -6.78
N VAL A 73 2.76 -7.65 -7.60
CA VAL A 73 1.49 -6.97 -7.39
C VAL A 73 0.52 -7.51 -8.44
N ASN A 74 -0.65 -7.94 -8.02
CA ASN A 74 -1.76 -8.25 -8.91
C ASN A 74 -2.88 -7.24 -8.68
N VAL A 75 -3.47 -6.76 -9.78
CA VAL A 75 -4.71 -6.00 -9.78
C VAL A 75 -5.77 -6.87 -10.42
N TYR A 76 -6.85 -7.08 -9.69
CA TYR A 76 -7.96 -7.94 -10.08
C TYR A 76 -9.22 -7.15 -10.36
N VAL A 77 -10.04 -7.67 -11.25
CA VAL A 77 -11.45 -7.34 -11.42
C VAL A 77 -12.28 -8.60 -11.20
N LEU A 78 -13.41 -8.48 -10.50
CA LEU A 78 -14.33 -9.59 -10.30
C LEU A 78 -15.21 -9.73 -11.54
N ASN A 79 -15.36 -10.96 -12.06
CA ASN A 79 -16.32 -11.24 -13.13
C ASN A 79 -17.62 -11.79 -12.58
N ASP A 80 -18.64 -11.84 -13.44
CA ASP A 80 -20.00 -12.34 -13.19
C ASP A 80 -20.12 -13.78 -12.65
N ASN A 81 -19.05 -14.57 -12.69
CA ASN A 81 -19.02 -15.95 -12.20
C ASN A 81 -18.31 -16.11 -10.84
N ASP A 82 -18.16 -15.01 -10.09
CA ASP A 82 -17.45 -14.95 -8.80
C ASP A 82 -15.98 -15.38 -8.88
N THR A 83 -15.33 -15.13 -10.03
CA THR A 83 -13.89 -15.38 -10.19
C THR A 83 -13.13 -14.10 -10.49
N TRP A 84 -11.93 -14.00 -9.91
CA TRP A 84 -11.03 -12.89 -10.14
C TRP A 84 -10.30 -13.03 -11.48
N ASN A 85 -10.43 -12.02 -12.35
CA ASN A 85 -9.57 -11.85 -13.51
C ASN A 85 -8.43 -10.88 -13.19
N VAL A 86 -7.21 -11.23 -13.62
CA VAL A 86 -6.07 -10.31 -13.53
C VAL A 86 -6.23 -9.23 -14.59
N MET A 87 -6.46 -8.00 -14.14
CA MET A 87 -6.57 -6.81 -14.97
C MET A 87 -5.19 -6.19 -15.25
N GLY A 88 -4.25 -6.36 -14.32
CA GLY A 88 -2.90 -5.84 -14.46
C GLY A 88 -2.03 -6.24 -13.28
N GLY A 89 -0.80 -5.74 -13.28
CA GLY A 89 0.15 -6.07 -12.23
C GLY A 89 1.54 -5.57 -12.54
N GLY A 90 2.44 -5.87 -11.61
CA GLY A 90 3.84 -5.45 -11.68
C GLY A 90 4.68 -6.32 -10.79
N GLN A 91 5.99 -6.31 -11.01
CA GLN A 91 6.91 -7.10 -10.20
C GLN A 91 8.23 -6.38 -10.00
N VAL A 92 8.80 -6.50 -8.82
CA VAL A 92 10.21 -6.19 -8.58
C VAL A 92 10.90 -7.41 -8.04
N SER A 93 12.16 -7.61 -8.41
CA SER A 93 12.96 -8.73 -7.91
C SER A 93 14.32 -8.23 -7.48
N LEU A 94 14.91 -8.92 -6.50
CA LEU A 94 16.33 -8.80 -6.25
C LEU A 94 17.10 -9.27 -7.49
N GLY A 95 18.11 -8.51 -7.90
CA GLY A 95 18.98 -8.89 -9.01
C GLY A 95 19.74 -10.18 -8.74
N GLN A 96 20.29 -10.80 -9.79
CA GLN A 96 21.10 -12.02 -9.64
C GLN A 96 22.35 -11.80 -8.78
N ASP A 97 22.88 -10.57 -8.76
CA ASP A 97 24.05 -10.15 -8.00
C ASP A 97 23.71 -9.65 -6.58
N ALA A 98 22.48 -9.85 -6.11
CA ALA A 98 22.06 -9.41 -4.78
C ALA A 98 22.87 -10.12 -3.68
N ASN A 99 23.31 -9.35 -2.68
CA ASN A 99 24.04 -9.89 -1.55
C ASN A 99 23.14 -10.81 -0.70
N PRO A 100 23.70 -11.77 0.06
CA PRO A 100 22.92 -12.64 0.93
C PRO A 100 22.08 -11.91 2.00
N ASP A 101 22.46 -10.68 2.33
CA ASP A 101 21.75 -9.83 3.29
C ASP A 101 20.75 -8.86 2.65
N ASP A 102 20.75 -8.76 1.32
CA ASP A 102 19.78 -7.95 0.58
C ASP A 102 18.39 -8.54 0.76
N ARG A 103 17.42 -7.65 0.95
CA ARG A 103 16.00 -8.01 1.10
C ARG A 103 15.12 -6.97 0.43
N LEU A 104 13.94 -7.40 0.03
CA LEU A 104 12.89 -6.48 -0.41
C LEU A 104 12.30 -5.78 0.82
N GLU A 105 12.65 -4.52 0.99
CA GLU A 105 12.10 -3.62 2.02
C GLU A 105 11.83 -2.26 1.37
N GLY A 106 10.73 -1.62 1.77
CA GLY A 106 10.30 -0.39 1.12
C GLY A 106 8.82 -0.07 1.25
N THR A 107 8.28 0.64 0.26
CA THR A 107 6.87 1.03 0.20
C THR A 107 6.22 0.63 -1.13
N PHE A 108 4.97 0.20 -1.04
CA PHE A 108 4.03 0.11 -2.15
C PHE A 108 3.05 1.27 -2.02
N ALA A 109 2.89 2.07 -3.07
CA ALA A 109 1.93 3.17 -3.09
C ALA A 109 1.04 3.04 -4.33
N MET A 110 -0.28 3.05 -4.14
CA MET A 110 -1.27 3.00 -5.23
C MET A 110 -2.15 4.24 -5.22
N MET A 111 -2.65 4.60 -6.39
CA MET A 111 -3.63 5.65 -6.63
C MET A 111 -4.72 5.12 -7.55
N ILE A 112 -5.97 5.28 -7.11
CA ILE A 112 -7.16 4.96 -7.89
C ILE A 112 -7.50 6.17 -8.75
N LYS A 113 -7.75 5.96 -10.04
CA LYS A 113 -8.11 7.00 -11.01
C LYS A 113 -9.63 7.05 -11.22
N ASP A 114 -10.13 8.17 -11.70
CA ASP A 114 -11.57 8.37 -11.99
C ASP A 114 -12.11 7.39 -13.05
N ASN A 115 -11.24 6.88 -13.92
CA ASN A 115 -11.56 5.88 -14.95
C ASN A 115 -11.26 4.44 -14.50
N TYR A 116 -11.22 4.21 -13.18
CA TYR A 116 -10.98 2.92 -12.53
C TYR A 116 -9.60 2.29 -12.80
N ALA A 117 -8.72 2.97 -13.55
CA ALA A 117 -7.33 2.56 -13.63
C ALA A 117 -6.66 2.69 -12.26
N ILE A 118 -5.64 1.86 -12.04
CA ILE A 118 -4.83 1.90 -10.83
C ILE A 118 -3.39 2.16 -11.23
N ASP A 119 -2.87 3.30 -10.78
CA ASP A 119 -1.46 3.63 -10.86
C ASP A 119 -0.79 3.15 -9.58
N PHE A 120 0.38 2.51 -9.66
CA PHE A 120 1.12 2.14 -8.46
C PHE A 120 2.62 2.17 -8.64
N ASN A 121 3.31 2.34 -7.51
CA ASN A 121 4.75 2.43 -7.41
C ASN A 121 5.26 1.48 -6.34
N ILE A 122 6.35 0.78 -6.65
CA ILE A 122 7.10 -0.02 -5.69
C ILE A 122 8.45 0.67 -5.48
N ASN A 123 8.67 1.18 -4.28
CA ASN A 123 9.91 1.83 -3.87
C ASN A 123 10.69 0.89 -2.97
N THR A 124 11.82 0.39 -3.45
CA THR A 124 12.77 -0.45 -2.70
C THR A 124 14.20 -0.01 -3.03
N MET A 125 15.09 -0.91 -3.45
CA MET A 125 16.44 -0.59 -3.98
C MET A 125 16.42 0.23 -5.30
N GLY A 126 15.23 0.52 -5.80
CA GLY A 126 14.92 1.38 -6.93
C GLY A 126 13.43 1.73 -6.91
N ARG A 127 12.96 2.46 -7.92
CA ARG A 127 11.54 2.74 -8.12
C ARG A 127 11.06 2.07 -9.40
N ALA A 128 10.02 1.28 -9.28
CA ALA A 128 9.25 0.77 -10.42
C ALA A 128 7.84 1.37 -10.39
N SER A 129 7.33 1.76 -11.55
CA SER A 129 6.03 2.39 -11.73
C SER A 129 5.22 1.60 -12.74
N TYR A 130 3.95 1.37 -12.43
CA TYR A 130 3.02 0.56 -13.22
C TYR A 130 1.66 1.26 -13.27
N GLN A 131 0.90 0.93 -14.30
CA GLN A 131 -0.45 1.41 -14.51
C GLN A 131 -1.26 0.27 -15.14
N THR A 132 -2.51 0.12 -14.71
CA THR A 132 -3.47 -0.77 -15.37
C THR A 132 -4.20 -0.05 -16.50
N ASP A 133 -4.82 -0.82 -17.39
CA ASP A 133 -5.77 -0.26 -18.36
C ASP A 133 -6.96 0.42 -17.65
N THR A 134 -7.75 1.15 -18.41
CA THR A 134 -9.01 1.73 -17.93
C THR A 134 -10.13 0.69 -18.01
N LEU A 135 -11.11 0.76 -17.13
CA LEU A 135 -12.33 -0.06 -17.27
C LEU A 135 -13.44 0.76 -17.90
N ASP A 136 -14.13 0.15 -18.87
CA ASP A 136 -15.41 0.63 -19.37
C ASP A 136 -16.49 -0.01 -18.51
N VAL A 137 -17.31 0.83 -17.87
CA VAL A 137 -18.37 0.38 -16.97
C VAL A 137 -19.69 0.78 -17.59
N ASP A 138 -20.50 -0.23 -17.93
CA ASP A 138 -21.77 -0.04 -18.64
C ASP A 138 -22.82 0.68 -17.77
N SER A 139 -22.63 0.72 -16.44
CA SER A 139 -23.53 1.37 -15.49
C SER A 139 -23.01 2.73 -15.02
N GLU A 140 -23.94 3.66 -14.77
CA GLU A 140 -23.62 4.93 -14.12
C GLU A 140 -23.38 4.66 -12.63
N ILE A 141 -22.10 4.64 -12.23
CA ILE A 141 -21.71 4.46 -10.83
C ILE A 141 -22.12 5.69 -10.01
N VAL A 142 -22.96 5.47 -9.00
CA VAL A 142 -23.44 6.53 -8.09
C VAL A 142 -22.92 6.35 -6.66
N ALA A 143 -22.43 5.16 -6.32
CA ALA A 143 -21.85 4.84 -5.02
C ALA A 143 -20.54 4.08 -5.17
N SER A 144 -19.59 4.36 -4.27
CA SER A 144 -18.35 3.59 -4.18
C SER A 144 -17.89 3.44 -2.73
N SER A 145 -17.17 2.35 -2.47
CA SER A 145 -16.51 2.07 -1.19
C SER A 145 -15.09 1.59 -1.45
N LYS A 146 -14.15 2.08 -0.66
CA LYS A 146 -12.72 1.77 -0.76
C LYS A 146 -12.26 1.23 0.58
N GLY A 147 -11.96 -0.05 0.63
CA GLY A 147 -11.33 -0.73 1.76
C GLY A 147 -9.83 -0.82 1.55
N PHE A 148 -9.05 -0.42 2.54
CA PHE A 148 -7.60 -0.60 2.55
C PHE A 148 -7.19 -1.47 3.73
N LEU A 149 -6.03 -2.14 3.62
CA LEU A 149 -5.43 -2.81 4.76
C LEU A 149 -5.25 -1.82 5.92
N THR A 150 -5.69 -2.19 7.12
CA THR A 150 -5.59 -1.36 8.33
C THR A 150 -4.61 -1.90 9.36
N ASP A 151 -4.33 -3.21 9.30
CA ASP A 151 -3.57 -3.92 10.30
C ASP A 151 -2.30 -4.54 9.72
N PHE A 152 -1.31 -4.75 10.59
CA PHE A 152 -0.09 -5.45 10.23
C PHE A 152 -0.40 -6.92 9.86
N GLN A 153 0.13 -7.36 8.73
CA GLN A 153 0.06 -8.75 8.27
C GLN A 153 1.46 -9.34 8.17
N ARG A 154 1.63 -10.58 8.65
CA ARG A 154 2.88 -11.32 8.42
C ARG A 154 2.94 -11.72 6.95
N ILE A 155 4.14 -11.64 6.37
CA ILE A 155 4.37 -12.19 5.04
C ILE A 155 4.58 -13.69 5.15
N GLU A 156 3.74 -14.44 4.44
CA GLU A 156 3.94 -15.84 4.11
C GLU A 156 4.36 -15.94 2.65
N ILE A 157 5.46 -16.63 2.38
CA ILE A 157 5.98 -16.76 1.02
C ILE A 157 4.95 -17.47 0.13
N ASN A 158 4.78 -16.95 -1.09
CA ASN A 158 3.85 -17.44 -2.12
C ASN A 158 2.37 -17.38 -1.74
N LYS A 159 1.99 -16.57 -0.73
CA LYS A 159 0.59 -16.27 -0.40
C LYS A 159 0.22 -14.84 -0.78
N GLU A 160 -1.01 -14.68 -1.24
CA GLU A 160 -1.59 -13.35 -1.49
C GLU A 160 -1.90 -12.62 -0.18
N ILE A 161 -1.57 -11.34 -0.16
CA ILE A 161 -1.97 -10.41 0.89
C ILE A 161 -2.80 -9.31 0.23
N PRO A 162 -4.13 -9.31 0.39
CA PRO A 162 -4.97 -8.23 -0.11
C PRO A 162 -4.68 -6.93 0.64
N VAL A 163 -4.47 -5.86 -0.11
CA VAL A 163 -4.13 -4.53 0.44
C VAL A 163 -5.15 -3.46 0.08
N ALA A 164 -6.00 -3.70 -0.92
CA ALA A 164 -7.11 -2.85 -1.26
C ALA A 164 -8.26 -3.65 -1.89
N ILE A 165 -9.49 -3.24 -1.61
CA ILE A 165 -10.72 -3.68 -2.27
C ILE A 165 -11.55 -2.44 -2.56
N MET A 166 -11.96 -2.27 -3.81
CA MET A 166 -12.82 -1.17 -4.25
C MET A 166 -14.09 -1.75 -4.84
N THR A 167 -15.24 -1.28 -4.35
CA THR A 167 -16.55 -1.67 -4.86
C THR A 167 -17.29 -0.44 -5.38
N TYR A 168 -17.98 -0.62 -6.50
CA TYR A 168 -18.72 0.41 -7.18
C TYR A 168 -20.09 -0.14 -7.54
N ASP A 169 -21.12 0.70 -7.41
CA ASP A 169 -22.50 0.31 -7.60
C ASP A 169 -23.31 1.49 -8.19
N SER A 170 -24.22 1.18 -9.11
CA SER A 170 -25.27 2.09 -9.59
C SER A 170 -26.46 2.16 -8.62
N GLY A 171 -26.54 1.24 -7.66
CA GLY A 171 -27.39 1.31 -6.49
C GLY A 171 -26.91 2.29 -5.41
N THR A 172 -27.77 2.58 -4.44
CA THR A 172 -27.46 3.49 -3.32
C THR A 172 -27.03 2.76 -2.04
N SER A 173 -27.01 1.43 -2.04
CA SER A 173 -26.70 0.63 -0.85
C SER A 173 -25.28 0.11 -0.89
N MET A 174 -24.41 0.63 -0.02
CA MET A 174 -23.05 0.12 0.12
C MET A 174 -22.89 -0.78 1.33
N ARG A 175 -22.20 -1.89 1.12
CA ARG A 175 -21.72 -2.79 2.17
C ARG A 175 -20.27 -2.47 2.47
N SER A 176 -19.85 -2.70 3.71
CA SER A 176 -18.44 -2.64 4.08
C SER A 176 -17.80 -4.01 3.88
N TYR A 177 -16.62 -4.02 3.26
CA TYR A 177 -15.83 -5.21 3.00
C TYR A 177 -14.48 -5.12 3.70
N THR A 178 -13.93 -6.28 4.01
CA THR A 178 -12.62 -6.46 4.63
C THR A 178 -11.68 -7.16 3.66
N MET A 179 -10.36 -7.08 3.91
CA MET A 179 -9.38 -7.76 3.06
C MET A 179 -9.59 -9.27 2.98
N GLU A 180 -10.21 -9.90 3.98
CA GLU A 180 -10.55 -11.33 3.97
C GLU A 180 -11.61 -11.68 2.93
N ASP A 181 -12.51 -10.74 2.60
CA ASP A 181 -13.59 -10.97 1.64
C ASP A 181 -13.05 -11.21 0.22
N PHE A 182 -11.80 -10.82 -0.06
CA PHE A 182 -11.08 -11.19 -1.29
C PHE A 182 -11.08 -12.70 -1.55
N PHE A 183 -10.97 -13.51 -0.49
CA PHE A 183 -10.96 -14.97 -0.59
C PHE A 183 -12.36 -15.59 -0.68
N SER A 184 -13.42 -14.78 -0.71
CA SER A 184 -14.82 -15.21 -0.84
C SER A 184 -15.58 -14.30 -1.81
N PRO A 185 -15.32 -14.40 -3.13
CA PRO A 185 -15.81 -13.41 -4.08
C PRO A 185 -17.34 -13.34 -4.21
N SER A 186 -18.05 -14.42 -3.90
CA SER A 186 -19.52 -14.45 -3.85
C SER A 186 -20.14 -13.48 -2.83
N ARG A 187 -19.33 -12.85 -1.96
CA ARG A 187 -19.80 -11.79 -1.07
C ARG A 187 -20.14 -10.49 -1.81
N PHE A 188 -19.69 -10.35 -3.05
CA PHE A 188 -19.82 -9.16 -3.87
C PHE A 188 -20.96 -9.23 -4.92
N GLU A 189 -21.79 -10.28 -4.91
CA GLU A 189 -22.84 -10.60 -5.92
C GLU A 189 -23.81 -9.45 -6.31
N GLU A 190 -23.85 -8.34 -5.55
CA GLU A 190 -24.72 -7.19 -5.78
C GLU A 190 -23.97 -5.94 -6.29
N MET A 191 -22.65 -6.00 -6.47
CA MET A 191 -21.84 -4.86 -6.89
C MET A 191 -21.62 -4.86 -8.39
N ASP A 192 -21.81 -3.72 -9.05
CA ASP A 192 -21.60 -3.57 -10.50
C ASP A 192 -20.13 -3.75 -10.91
N LEU A 193 -19.20 -3.30 -10.07
CA LEU A 193 -17.77 -3.46 -10.28
C LEU A 193 -17.05 -3.68 -8.96
N VAL A 194 -16.19 -4.69 -8.92
CA VAL A 194 -15.26 -4.92 -7.81
C VAL A 194 -13.85 -5.09 -8.32
N GLN A 195 -12.94 -4.36 -7.71
CA GLN A 195 -11.51 -4.46 -7.95
C GLN A 195 -10.77 -4.80 -6.65
N ALA A 196 -9.67 -5.53 -6.76
CA ALA A 196 -8.80 -5.83 -5.62
C ALA A 196 -7.33 -5.69 -6.00
N VAL A 197 -6.51 -5.29 -5.04
CA VAL A 197 -5.04 -5.24 -5.20
C VAL A 197 -4.40 -6.12 -4.16
N THR A 198 -3.53 -7.02 -4.59
CA THR A 198 -2.82 -7.94 -3.70
C THR A 198 -1.31 -7.89 -3.90
N LEU A 199 -0.58 -8.21 -2.83
CA LEU A 199 0.87 -8.37 -2.82
C LEU A 199 1.22 -9.84 -2.61
N ILE A 200 2.17 -10.36 -3.38
CA ILE A 200 2.76 -11.69 -3.19
C ILE A 200 4.26 -11.56 -3.09
N PHE A 201 4.85 -12.09 -2.03
CA PHE A 201 6.30 -12.21 -1.89
C PHE A 201 6.71 -13.64 -2.24
N THR A 202 7.57 -13.81 -3.25
CA THR A 202 7.98 -15.13 -3.73
C THR A 202 9.46 -15.36 -3.51
N ASP A 203 9.87 -16.62 -3.39
CA ASP A 203 11.27 -17.06 -3.40
C ASP A 203 11.84 -17.27 -4.82
N GLU A 204 11.00 -17.17 -5.85
CA GLU A 204 11.40 -17.25 -7.25
C GLU A 204 11.88 -15.90 -7.82
N THR A 205 12.94 -15.95 -8.63
CA THR A 205 13.47 -14.84 -9.43
C THR A 205 12.99 -14.90 -10.88
N LYS A 206 11.69 -15.11 -11.14
CA LYS A 206 11.20 -15.07 -12.53
C LYS A 206 11.05 -13.62 -12.99
N LEU A 207 11.98 -13.14 -13.82
CA LEU A 207 11.70 -11.99 -14.69
C LEU A 207 10.64 -12.40 -15.71
N PRO A 208 9.74 -11.50 -16.15
CA PRO A 208 8.80 -11.82 -17.22
C PRO A 208 9.56 -12.28 -18.47
N GLU A 209 9.18 -13.43 -19.02
CA GLU A 209 9.72 -13.92 -20.29
C GLU A 209 9.24 -13.01 -21.43
N GLY A 210 10.18 -12.41 -22.16
CA GLY A 210 9.93 -11.73 -23.43
C GLY A 210 10.04 -10.20 -23.40
N VAL A 211 11.22 -9.71 -23.79
CA VAL A 211 11.39 -8.44 -24.50
C VAL A 211 11.67 -8.78 -25.96
#